data_AF-A0A9D1LQ57-F1
#
_entry.id   AF-A0A9D1LQ57-F1
#
_cell.length_a   1.000
_cell.length_b   1.000
_cell.length_c   1.000
_cell.angle_alpha   90.00
_cell.angle_beta   90.00
_cell.angle_gamma   90.00
#
_symmetry.space_group_name_H-M   'P 1'
#
loop_
_entity.id
_entity.type
_entity.pdbx_description
1 polymer ?
#
loop_
_entity_poly.entity_id
_entity_poly.type
_entity_poly.pdbx_seq_one_letter_code
_entity_poly.pdbx_strand_id
1 'polypeptide(L)'
;MHIDRNAMRAALERMIGHVEALPEFECATVRGRQVTAGDAAALDAAVAQSWHDALSDLDVKLDLRVSPADAPAYATAAGAVRLGFERAQLLGLQVGGTADAPLYRVVRRDGMRFDIGVRLNVDATCPALGLEAALEPERRLEGRYWPCLALTHADAFWFVQVQALGKLLRGDYLIAAHLANCQVNETLVMQMRQRDDATGTNVHRYGGRERLAYLDIALPGFIVSHDATESAIARQLCAAAEAYDALMPQLSQGYAPRTGIFYELWRCYQAELGICQA
;
A
#
# COMPACT_ATOMS: atom_id res chain seq x y z
N MET A 1 10.89 4.39 -14.81
CA MET A 1 10.18 3.26 -14.18
C MET A 1 9.83 2.28 -15.28
N HIS A 2 9.96 0.98 -15.04
CA HIS A 2 9.60 -0.05 -16.02
C HIS A 2 9.01 -1.24 -15.27
N ILE A 3 7.81 -1.65 -15.66
CA ILE A 3 7.01 -2.65 -14.96
C ILE A 3 6.71 -3.76 -15.97
N ASP A 4 7.67 -4.68 -16.08
CA ASP A 4 7.56 -5.85 -16.94
C ASP A 4 7.77 -7.15 -16.16
N ARG A 5 7.57 -8.26 -16.86
CA ARG A 5 7.72 -9.60 -16.28
C ARG A 5 9.13 -9.85 -15.74
N ASN A 6 10.16 -9.33 -16.40
CA ASN A 6 11.55 -9.52 -16.01
C ASN A 6 11.89 -8.76 -14.73
N ALA A 7 11.41 -7.52 -14.63
CA ALA A 7 11.55 -6.69 -13.45
C ALA A 7 10.82 -7.34 -12.26
N MET A 8 9.61 -7.88 -12.48
CA MET A 8 8.87 -8.63 -11.46
C MET A 8 9.62 -9.88 -11.00
N ARG A 9 10.20 -10.65 -11.94
CA ARG A 9 11.05 -11.81 -11.64
C ARG A 9 12.27 -11.43 -10.79
N ALA A 10 12.98 -10.37 -11.17
CA ALA A 10 14.13 -9.90 -10.42
C ALA A 10 13.74 -9.39 -9.01
N ALA A 11 12.56 -8.79 -8.87
CA ALA A 11 12.06 -8.36 -7.56
C ALA A 11 11.65 -9.53 -6.67
N LEU A 12 11.00 -10.56 -7.24
CA LEU A 12 10.70 -11.79 -6.53
C LEU A 12 11.99 -12.47 -6.06
N GLU A 13 12.99 -12.63 -6.93
CA GLU A 13 14.28 -13.24 -6.57
C GLU A 13 14.95 -12.51 -5.40
N ARG A 14 15.00 -11.17 -5.44
CA ARG A 14 15.55 -10.36 -4.33
C ARG A 14 14.77 -10.55 -3.03
N MET A 15 13.44 -10.56 -3.11
CA MET A 15 12.59 -10.79 -1.94
C MET A 15 12.84 -12.19 -1.35
N ILE A 16 12.83 -13.23 -2.18
CA ILE A 16 13.08 -14.61 -1.75
C ILE A 16 14.48 -14.73 -1.13
N GLY A 17 15.52 -14.17 -1.76
CA GLY A 17 16.88 -14.20 -1.23
C GLY A 17 17.02 -13.49 0.12
N HIS A 18 16.28 -12.39 0.33
CA HIS A 18 16.23 -11.72 1.63
C HIS A 18 15.58 -12.60 2.69
N VAL A 19 14.41 -13.19 2.41
CA VAL A 19 13.70 -14.00 3.41
C VAL A 19 14.39 -15.33 3.69
N GLU A 20 15.04 -15.94 2.70
CA GLU A 20 15.83 -17.17 2.88
C GLU A 20 17.03 -16.98 3.82
N ALA A 21 17.54 -15.75 3.94
CA ALA A 21 18.63 -15.43 4.84
C ALA A 21 18.16 -15.26 6.31
N LEU A 22 16.86 -15.27 6.58
CA LEU A 22 16.32 -15.12 7.93
C LEU A 22 16.42 -16.45 8.71
N PRO A 23 16.87 -16.44 9.98
CA PRO A 23 16.97 -17.66 10.78
C PRO A 23 15.62 -18.35 11.05
N GLU A 24 14.52 -17.63 10.98
CA GLU A 24 13.16 -18.15 11.13
C GLU A 24 12.55 -18.73 9.83
N PHE A 25 13.23 -18.63 8.69
CA PHE A 25 12.67 -19.06 7.42
C PHE A 25 12.60 -20.59 7.28
N GLU A 26 11.44 -21.11 6.87
CA GLU A 26 11.28 -22.53 6.55
C GLU A 26 11.02 -22.77 5.06
N CYS A 27 10.06 -22.07 4.47
CA CYS A 27 9.82 -22.16 3.03
C CYS A 27 9.11 -20.93 2.44
N ALA A 28 9.28 -20.74 1.14
CA ALA A 28 8.52 -19.80 0.33
C ALA A 28 7.78 -20.54 -0.77
N THR A 29 6.52 -20.18 -0.99
CA THR A 29 5.66 -20.75 -2.02
C THR A 29 4.98 -19.64 -2.82
N VAL A 30 5.01 -19.74 -4.15
CA VAL A 30 4.29 -18.85 -5.07
C VAL A 30 3.39 -19.70 -5.95
N ARG A 31 2.08 -19.40 -5.97
CA ARG A 31 1.06 -20.21 -6.71
C ARG A 31 1.13 -21.72 -6.43
N GLY A 32 1.46 -22.11 -5.20
CA GLY A 32 1.56 -23.52 -4.79
C GLY A 32 2.88 -24.22 -5.16
N ARG A 33 3.83 -23.49 -5.77
CA ARG A 33 5.18 -23.99 -6.06
C ARG A 33 6.16 -23.46 -5.03
N GLN A 34 6.95 -24.34 -4.44
CA GLN A 34 8.07 -23.91 -3.61
C GLN A 34 9.11 -23.19 -4.48
N VAL A 35 9.64 -22.07 -4.00
CA VAL A 35 10.64 -21.26 -4.70
C VAL A 35 11.83 -20.98 -3.80
N THR A 36 13.00 -20.86 -4.41
CA THR A 36 14.25 -20.43 -3.76
C THR A 36 14.94 -19.39 -4.62
N ALA A 37 15.81 -18.54 -4.05
CA ALA A 37 16.48 -17.50 -4.82
C ALA A 37 17.46 -18.07 -5.86
N GLY A 38 17.99 -19.28 -5.61
CA GLY A 38 18.90 -19.98 -6.51
C GLY A 38 18.22 -20.77 -7.63
N ASP A 39 16.90 -20.96 -7.58
CA ASP A 39 16.15 -21.72 -8.59
C ASP A 39 15.46 -20.80 -9.59
N ALA A 40 16.23 -20.38 -10.61
CA ALA A 40 15.74 -19.52 -11.67
C ALA A 40 14.53 -20.11 -12.40
N ALA A 41 14.49 -21.43 -12.62
CA ALA A 41 13.40 -22.09 -13.35
C ALA A 41 12.09 -22.06 -12.55
N ALA A 42 12.15 -22.30 -11.24
CA ALA A 42 10.98 -22.20 -10.37
C ALA A 42 10.46 -20.76 -10.27
N LEU A 43 11.36 -19.77 -10.13
CA LEU A 43 11.00 -18.36 -10.10
C LEU A 43 10.34 -17.89 -11.40
N ASP A 44 10.93 -18.23 -12.54
CA ASP A 44 10.39 -17.86 -13.86
C ASP A 44 9.00 -18.47 -14.08
N ALA A 45 8.81 -19.74 -13.70
CA ALA A 45 7.52 -20.41 -13.79
C ALA A 45 6.46 -19.79 -12.87
N ALA A 46 6.85 -19.41 -11.64
CA ALA A 46 5.97 -18.76 -10.68
C ALA A 46 5.50 -17.38 -11.16
N VAL A 47 6.42 -16.57 -11.72
CA VAL A 47 6.07 -15.26 -12.29
C VAL A 47 5.23 -15.42 -13.54
N ALA A 48 5.57 -16.35 -14.44
CA ALA A 48 4.78 -16.58 -15.65
C ALA A 48 3.32 -16.96 -15.34
N GLN A 49 3.07 -17.68 -14.25
CA GLN A 49 1.71 -18.04 -13.82
C GLN A 49 0.95 -16.88 -13.17
N SER A 50 1.66 -15.89 -12.62
CA SER A 50 1.07 -14.79 -11.86
C SER A 50 0.99 -13.47 -12.66
N TRP A 51 1.79 -13.33 -13.70
CA TRP A 51 1.89 -12.13 -14.52
C TRP A 51 0.88 -12.17 -15.66
N HIS A 52 -0.12 -11.30 -15.61
CA HIS A 52 -1.07 -11.09 -16.70
C HIS A 52 -0.79 -9.79 -17.45
N ASP A 53 -0.45 -8.74 -16.71
CA ASP A 53 -0.24 -7.37 -17.17
C ASP A 53 0.64 -6.60 -16.17
N ALA A 54 0.98 -5.35 -16.48
CA ALA A 54 1.74 -4.48 -15.57
C ALA A 54 1.02 -4.14 -14.25
N LEU A 55 -0.28 -4.43 -14.17
CA LEU A 55 -1.11 -4.26 -12.98
C LEU A 55 -1.18 -5.55 -12.17
N SER A 56 -0.37 -6.57 -12.45
CA SER A 56 -0.39 -7.83 -11.71
C SER A 56 0.36 -7.71 -10.39
N ASP A 57 -0.10 -8.45 -9.40
CA ASP A 57 0.54 -8.66 -8.10
C ASP A 57 1.00 -10.11 -7.95
N LEU A 58 2.01 -10.34 -7.10
CA LEU A 58 2.48 -11.67 -6.75
C LEU A 58 1.93 -12.12 -5.41
N ASP A 59 1.18 -13.22 -5.43
CA ASP A 59 0.75 -13.95 -4.23
C ASP A 59 1.89 -14.83 -3.70
N VAL A 60 2.56 -14.39 -2.64
CA VAL A 60 3.65 -15.12 -1.99
C VAL A 60 3.17 -15.66 -0.64
N LYS A 61 3.51 -16.92 -0.35
CA LYS A 61 3.28 -17.54 0.96
C LYS A 61 4.62 -17.86 1.60
N LEU A 62 4.81 -17.44 2.84
CA LEU A 62 6.00 -17.74 3.63
C LEU A 62 5.61 -18.54 4.86
N ASP A 63 6.31 -19.64 5.12
CA ASP A 63 6.20 -20.35 6.39
C ASP A 63 7.44 -20.01 7.22
N LEU A 64 7.22 -19.49 8.43
CA LEU A 64 8.27 -19.05 9.34
C LEU A 64 8.13 -19.75 10.69
N ARG A 65 9.23 -20.20 11.27
CA ARG A 65 9.29 -20.74 12.63
C ARG A 65 9.82 -19.70 13.60
N VAL A 66 8.99 -19.28 14.54
CA VAL A 66 9.29 -18.14 15.42
C VAL A 66 9.05 -18.48 16.88
N SER A 67 9.75 -17.79 17.78
CA SER A 67 9.46 -17.86 19.20
C SER A 67 8.10 -17.20 19.53
N PRO A 68 7.41 -17.59 20.61
CA PRO A 68 6.20 -16.91 21.06
C PRO A 68 6.39 -15.40 21.34
N ALA A 69 7.61 -14.99 21.69
CA ALA A 69 7.92 -13.59 21.99
C ALA A 69 7.98 -12.71 20.73
N ASP A 70 8.38 -13.29 19.59
CA ASP A 70 8.57 -12.56 18.34
C ASP A 70 7.31 -12.57 17.43
N ALA A 71 6.42 -13.55 17.60
CA ALA A 71 5.21 -13.70 16.78
C ALA A 71 4.35 -12.43 16.69
N PRO A 72 4.12 -11.65 17.78
CA PRO A 72 3.33 -10.42 17.70
C PRO A 72 3.91 -9.35 16.76
N ALA A 73 5.24 -9.32 16.55
CA ALA A 73 5.87 -8.34 15.66
C ALA A 73 5.41 -8.51 14.20
N TYR A 74 5.16 -9.76 13.80
CA TYR A 74 4.62 -10.11 12.49
C TYR A 74 3.14 -9.75 12.30
N ALA A 75 2.42 -9.30 13.32
CA ALA A 75 1.08 -8.75 13.15
C ALA A 75 1.08 -7.24 12.83
N THR A 76 2.26 -6.63 12.68
CA THR A 76 2.45 -5.18 12.53
C THR A 76 3.33 -4.85 11.32
N ALA A 77 3.53 -3.57 11.04
CA ALA A 77 4.46 -3.12 9.99
C ALA A 77 5.91 -3.58 10.24
N ALA A 78 6.29 -3.92 11.49
CA ALA A 78 7.62 -4.46 11.79
C ALA A 78 7.90 -5.75 11.04
N GLY A 79 6.90 -6.63 10.89
CA GLY A 79 7.04 -7.85 10.12
C GLY A 79 7.26 -7.59 8.63
N ALA A 80 6.57 -6.61 8.03
CA ALA A 80 6.84 -6.20 6.65
C ALA A 80 8.31 -5.74 6.48
N VAL A 81 8.81 -4.93 7.42
CA VAL A 81 10.22 -4.50 7.44
C VAL A 81 11.17 -5.68 7.59
N ARG A 82 10.87 -6.64 8.48
CA ARG A 82 11.65 -7.86 8.67
C ARG A 82 11.76 -8.68 7.38
N LEU A 83 10.69 -8.71 6.59
CA LEU A 83 10.63 -9.36 5.27
C LEU A 83 11.28 -8.55 4.14
N GLY A 84 11.92 -7.41 4.43
CA GLY A 84 12.67 -6.60 3.46
C GLY A 84 11.88 -5.45 2.86
N PHE A 85 10.67 -5.16 3.35
CA PHE A 85 9.82 -4.08 2.84
C PHE A 85 9.93 -2.83 3.71
N GLU A 86 11.05 -2.12 3.59
CA GLU A 86 11.26 -0.85 4.27
C GLU A 86 10.34 0.25 3.71
N ARG A 87 9.76 1.05 4.61
CA ARG A 87 8.83 2.14 4.27
C ARG A 87 9.35 3.08 3.18
N ALA A 88 10.66 3.36 3.14
CA ALA A 88 11.27 4.23 2.14
C ALA A 88 11.10 3.71 0.70
N GLN A 89 10.93 2.39 0.54
CA GLN A 89 10.75 1.72 -0.74
C GLN A 89 9.27 1.60 -1.14
N LEU A 90 8.35 1.92 -0.22
CA LEU A 90 6.92 1.70 -0.39
C LEU A 90 6.20 2.97 -0.81
N LEU A 91 5.22 2.80 -1.69
CA LEU A 91 4.16 3.77 -1.91
C LEU A 91 2.99 3.49 -0.96
N GLY A 92 2.62 2.21 -0.79
CA GLY A 92 1.53 1.79 0.09
C GLY A 92 1.79 0.43 0.74
N LEU A 93 1.22 0.25 1.93
CA LEU A 93 1.27 -0.99 2.71
C LEU A 93 -0.05 -1.13 3.46
N GLN A 94 -0.66 -2.31 3.37
CA GLN A 94 -1.75 -2.72 4.23
C GLN A 94 -1.32 -3.99 4.97
N VAL A 95 -1.47 -3.96 6.30
CA VAL A 95 -1.27 -5.13 7.16
C VAL A 95 -2.64 -5.64 7.59
N GLY A 96 -2.85 -6.94 7.49
CA GLY A 96 -4.09 -7.62 7.88
C GLY A 96 -3.84 -9.08 8.23
N GLY A 97 -4.88 -9.91 8.11
CA GLY A 97 -4.82 -11.32 8.49
C GLY A 97 -5.05 -11.52 9.99
N THR A 98 -4.66 -12.69 10.48
CA THR A 98 -4.74 -13.05 11.90
C THR A 98 -3.36 -13.06 12.53
N ALA A 99 -3.27 -13.10 13.86
CA ALA A 99 -1.99 -13.07 14.56
C ALA A 99 -1.06 -14.25 14.20
N ASP A 100 -1.64 -15.41 13.82
CA ASP A 100 -0.95 -16.62 13.38
C ASP A 100 -0.78 -16.70 11.85
N ALA A 101 -1.54 -15.90 11.09
CA ALA A 101 -1.47 -15.83 9.64
C ALA A 101 -1.52 -14.38 9.12
N PRO A 102 -0.48 -13.57 9.37
CA PRO A 102 -0.48 -12.18 8.93
C PRO A 102 -0.38 -12.07 7.41
N LEU A 103 -1.01 -11.02 6.88
CA LEU A 103 -1.04 -10.70 5.46
C LEU A 103 -0.49 -9.29 5.23
N TYR A 104 0.50 -9.17 4.35
CA TYR A 104 1.07 -7.91 3.93
C TYR A 104 0.75 -7.65 2.47
N ARG A 105 0.05 -6.56 2.19
CA ARG A 105 -0.23 -6.12 0.83
C ARG A 105 0.59 -4.89 0.53
N VAL A 106 1.51 -5.02 -0.41
CA VAL A 106 2.58 -4.07 -0.64
C VAL A 106 2.42 -3.46 -2.02
N VAL A 107 2.57 -2.15 -2.10
CA VAL A 107 2.84 -1.43 -3.34
C VAL A 107 4.17 -0.71 -3.19
N ARG A 108 5.15 -1.12 -3.98
CA ARG A 108 6.47 -0.49 -4.03
C ARG A 108 6.42 0.78 -4.88
N ARG A 109 7.37 1.69 -4.65
CA ARG A 109 7.48 2.96 -5.41
C ARG A 109 7.77 2.77 -6.89
N ASP A 110 8.30 1.61 -7.28
CA ASP A 110 8.49 1.21 -8.67
C ASP A 110 7.24 0.57 -9.30
N GLY A 111 6.12 0.50 -8.57
CA GLY A 111 4.83 0.01 -9.04
C GLY A 111 4.63 -1.50 -8.93
N MET A 112 5.63 -2.24 -8.44
CA MET A 112 5.49 -3.67 -8.18
C MET A 112 4.64 -3.93 -6.95
N ARG A 113 3.84 -4.99 -7.01
CA ARG A 113 2.83 -5.29 -6.00
C ARG A 113 2.96 -6.73 -5.52
N PHE A 114 2.84 -6.94 -4.22
CA PHE A 114 2.95 -8.24 -3.57
C PHE A 114 1.84 -8.40 -2.54
N ASP A 115 1.19 -9.55 -2.55
CA ASP A 115 0.32 -10.02 -1.47
C ASP A 115 1.05 -11.18 -0.78
N ILE A 116 1.55 -10.92 0.43
CA ILE A 116 2.45 -11.82 1.16
C ILE A 116 1.70 -12.37 2.36
N GLY A 117 1.23 -13.60 2.25
CA GLY A 117 0.69 -14.36 3.37
C GLY A 117 1.81 -15.04 4.13
N VAL A 118 1.82 -14.90 5.45
CA VAL A 118 2.78 -15.59 6.31
C VAL A 118 2.03 -16.59 7.18
N ARG A 119 2.56 -17.80 7.33
CA ARG A 119 2.14 -18.75 8.36
C ARG A 119 3.22 -18.79 9.44
N LEU A 120 2.81 -18.52 10.67
CA LEU A 120 3.71 -18.56 11.82
C LEU A 120 3.61 -19.92 12.53
N ASN A 121 4.67 -20.70 12.46
CA ASN A 121 4.87 -21.90 13.26
C ASN A 121 5.52 -21.50 14.59
N VAL A 122 4.67 -21.18 15.58
CA VAL A 122 5.12 -20.71 16.89
C VAL A 122 5.69 -21.86 17.72
N ASP A 123 6.96 -21.79 18.07
CA ASP A 123 7.70 -22.84 18.77
C ASP A 123 8.49 -22.26 19.96
N ALA A 124 8.14 -22.70 21.18
CA ALA A 124 8.78 -22.23 22.41
C ALA A 124 10.25 -22.68 22.57
N THR A 125 10.71 -23.62 21.75
CA THR A 125 12.12 -24.05 21.72
C THR A 125 13.00 -23.16 20.85
N CYS A 126 12.40 -22.31 20.01
CA CYS A 126 13.15 -21.38 19.17
C CYS A 126 13.74 -20.23 20.01
N PRO A 127 14.99 -19.83 19.74
CA PRO A 127 15.57 -18.66 20.38
C PRO A 127 14.80 -17.40 20.00
N ALA A 128 14.62 -16.50 20.97
CA ALA A 128 14.03 -15.20 20.71
C ALA A 128 14.96 -14.35 19.83
N LEU A 129 14.40 -13.74 18.80
CA LEU A 129 15.12 -12.88 17.86
C LEU A 129 15.18 -11.42 18.34
N GLY A 130 14.37 -11.08 19.35
CA GLY A 130 14.27 -9.73 19.88
C GLY A 130 13.49 -8.81 18.94
N LEU A 131 12.52 -9.36 18.20
CA LEU A 131 11.65 -8.58 17.33
C LEU A 131 10.62 -7.84 18.18
N GLU A 132 10.64 -6.53 18.12
CA GLU A 132 9.63 -5.70 18.78
C GLU A 132 8.47 -5.41 17.83
N ALA A 133 7.25 -5.52 18.35
CA ALA A 133 6.07 -5.07 17.62
C ALA A 133 6.14 -3.55 17.44
N ALA A 134 6.11 -3.09 16.19
CA ALA A 134 6.05 -1.66 15.89
C ALA A 134 4.65 -1.14 16.20
N LEU A 135 4.45 -0.73 17.45
CA LEU A 135 3.31 0.08 17.85
C LEU A 135 3.68 1.54 17.60
N GLU A 136 2.99 2.22 16.68
CA GLU A 136 3.09 3.67 16.60
C GLU A 136 2.26 4.27 17.73
N PRO A 137 2.87 4.83 18.79
CA PRO A 137 2.10 5.36 19.91
C PRO A 137 1.23 6.52 19.45
N GLU A 138 0.02 6.61 20.02
CA GLU A 138 -0.85 7.77 19.82
C GLU A 138 -0.11 9.03 20.29
N ARG A 139 0.21 9.94 19.36
CA ARG A 139 0.88 11.20 19.67
C ARG A 139 -0.11 12.35 19.61
N ARG A 140 -0.28 13.08 20.72
CA ARG A 140 -1.05 14.32 20.76
C ARG A 140 -0.10 15.51 20.79
N LEU A 141 -0.36 16.49 19.93
CA LEU A 141 0.34 17.76 19.96
C LEU A 141 -0.43 18.75 20.84
N GLU A 142 0.29 19.60 21.54
CA GLU A 142 -0.30 20.66 22.35
C GLU A 142 -1.22 21.54 21.48
N GLY A 143 -2.40 21.89 22.02
CA GLY A 143 -3.40 22.67 21.31
C GLY A 143 -4.23 21.92 20.26
N ARG A 144 -4.07 20.59 20.12
CA ARG A 144 -4.90 19.77 19.24
C ARG A 144 -5.94 18.95 19.99
N TYR A 145 -7.12 18.84 19.39
CA TYR A 145 -8.19 17.98 19.89
C TYR A 145 -7.92 16.52 19.51
N TRP A 146 -7.53 16.30 18.25
CA TRP A 146 -7.27 14.96 17.73
C TRP A 146 -5.79 14.56 17.85
N PRO A 147 -5.51 13.25 18.03
CA PRO A 147 -4.16 12.72 17.89
C PRO A 147 -3.65 12.86 16.46
N CYS A 148 -2.33 12.93 16.33
CA CYS A 148 -1.66 12.81 15.04
C CYS A 148 -2.05 11.50 14.38
N LEU A 149 -2.26 11.55 13.08
CA LEU A 149 -2.43 10.36 12.27
C LEU A 149 -1.12 9.59 12.22
N ALA A 150 -1.19 8.30 12.54
CA ALA A 150 -0.10 7.37 12.36
C ALA A 150 0.31 7.31 10.89
N LEU A 151 1.58 7.06 10.66
CA LEU A 151 2.16 6.98 9.33
C LEU A 151 1.64 5.73 8.59
N THR A 152 1.25 4.68 9.30
CA THR A 152 0.53 3.51 8.74
C THR A 152 -0.81 3.87 8.09
N HIS A 153 -1.48 4.94 8.53
CA HIS A 153 -2.71 5.44 7.90
C HIS A 153 -2.45 5.91 6.45
N ALA A 154 -1.33 6.59 6.23
CA ALA A 154 -0.91 6.98 4.88
C ALA A 154 -0.59 5.77 4.02
N ASP A 155 0.05 4.76 4.59
CA ASP A 155 0.40 3.57 3.81
C ASP A 155 -0.84 2.82 3.31
N ALA A 156 -1.88 2.74 4.14
CA ALA A 156 -3.15 2.14 3.75
C ALA A 156 -3.88 2.96 2.67
N PHE A 157 -3.93 4.30 2.81
CA PHE A 157 -4.51 5.18 1.79
C PHE A 157 -3.86 4.97 0.42
N TRP A 158 -2.52 5.06 0.38
CA TRP A 158 -1.79 4.92 -0.88
C TRP A 158 -1.85 3.52 -1.48
N PHE A 159 -1.96 2.48 -0.64
CA PHE A 159 -2.25 1.13 -1.12
C PHE A 159 -3.59 1.10 -1.87
N VAL A 160 -4.67 1.63 -1.27
CA VAL A 160 -6.01 1.62 -1.87
C VAL A 160 -6.07 2.49 -3.13
N GLN A 161 -5.41 3.65 -3.15
CA GLN A 161 -5.31 4.51 -4.34
C GLN A 161 -4.76 3.75 -5.56
N VAL A 162 -3.72 2.93 -5.36
CA VAL A 162 -3.12 2.14 -6.45
C VAL A 162 -4.03 0.99 -6.88
N GLN A 163 -4.75 0.38 -5.94
CA GLN A 163 -5.77 -0.63 -6.28
C GLN A 163 -6.90 -0.01 -7.11
N ALA A 164 -7.39 1.17 -6.72
CA ALA A 164 -8.44 1.87 -7.45
C ALA A 164 -8.00 2.24 -8.87
N LEU A 165 -6.76 2.73 -9.02
CA LEU A 165 -6.14 2.97 -10.33
C LEU A 165 -6.08 1.69 -11.18
N GLY A 166 -5.61 0.57 -10.61
CA GLY A 166 -5.55 -0.69 -11.33
C GLY A 166 -6.92 -1.23 -11.74
N LYS A 167 -7.98 -0.95 -10.98
CA LYS A 167 -9.36 -1.28 -11.36
C LYS A 167 -9.88 -0.37 -12.47
N LEU A 168 -9.59 0.93 -12.38
CA LEU A 168 -9.96 1.91 -13.40
C LEU A 168 -9.37 1.54 -14.77
N LEU A 169 -8.06 1.29 -14.83
CA LEU A 169 -7.35 0.97 -16.07
C LEU A 169 -7.71 -0.40 -16.66
N ARG A 170 -8.36 -1.27 -15.88
CA ARG A 170 -8.94 -2.54 -16.38
C ARG A 170 -10.40 -2.41 -16.82
N GLY A 171 -11.00 -1.23 -16.74
CA GLY A 171 -12.42 -1.00 -17.05
C GLY A 171 -13.40 -1.48 -15.97
N ASP A 172 -12.92 -1.82 -14.77
CA ASP A 172 -13.77 -2.22 -13.64
C ASP A 172 -14.28 -0.99 -12.90
N TYR A 173 -15.18 -0.25 -13.55
CA TYR A 173 -15.63 1.07 -13.09
C TYR A 173 -16.39 1.03 -11.76
N LEU A 174 -17.12 -0.05 -11.46
CA LEU A 174 -17.86 -0.15 -10.21
C LEU A 174 -16.91 -0.25 -9.01
N ILE A 175 -15.90 -1.12 -9.09
CA ILE A 175 -14.92 -1.25 -8.01
C ILE A 175 -14.03 0.00 -7.96
N ALA A 176 -13.60 0.52 -9.12
CA ALA A 176 -12.79 1.74 -9.17
C ALA A 176 -13.51 2.94 -8.53
N ALA A 177 -14.78 3.17 -8.87
CA ALA A 177 -15.59 4.25 -8.31
C ALA A 177 -15.85 4.03 -6.80
N HIS A 178 -16.13 2.79 -6.38
CA HIS A 178 -16.29 2.47 -4.97
C HIS A 178 -15.04 2.85 -4.17
N LEU A 179 -13.87 2.40 -4.63
CA LEU A 179 -12.60 2.70 -3.95
C LEU A 179 -12.27 4.21 -4.00
N ALA A 180 -12.48 4.88 -5.14
CA ALA A 180 -12.26 6.32 -5.27
C ALA A 180 -13.12 7.13 -4.27
N ASN A 181 -14.40 6.78 -4.11
CA ASN A 181 -15.27 7.42 -3.13
C ASN A 181 -14.80 7.17 -1.69
N CYS A 182 -14.33 5.97 -1.37
CA CYS A 182 -13.72 5.69 -0.07
C CYS A 182 -12.50 6.59 0.16
N GLN A 183 -11.63 6.78 -0.84
CA GLN A 183 -10.46 7.65 -0.71
C GLN A 183 -10.83 9.13 -0.57
N VAL A 184 -11.86 9.60 -1.28
CA VAL A 184 -12.41 10.95 -1.06
C VAL A 184 -12.93 11.10 0.38
N ASN A 185 -13.65 10.11 0.90
CA ASN A 185 -14.14 10.14 2.28
C ASN A 185 -13.01 10.23 3.31
N GLU A 186 -11.87 9.57 3.09
CA GLU A 186 -10.69 9.72 3.95
C GLU A 186 -10.23 11.19 4.01
N THR A 187 -10.17 11.88 2.86
CA THR A 187 -9.80 13.31 2.82
C THR A 187 -10.82 14.20 3.53
N LEU A 188 -12.11 13.85 3.47
CA LEU A 188 -13.16 14.57 4.19
C LEU A 188 -12.98 14.43 5.71
N VAL A 189 -12.73 13.22 6.20
CA VAL A 189 -12.47 12.98 7.63
C VAL A 189 -11.23 13.74 8.10
N MET A 190 -10.17 13.79 7.29
CA MET A 190 -8.97 14.58 7.58
C MET A 190 -9.28 16.08 7.66
N GLN A 191 -10.06 16.61 6.72
CA GLN A 191 -10.47 18.02 6.73
C GLN A 191 -11.35 18.34 7.95
N MET A 192 -12.23 17.41 8.36
CA MET A 192 -13.02 17.55 9.59
C MET A 192 -12.11 17.62 10.84
N ARG A 193 -11.06 16.78 10.92
CA ARG A 193 -10.10 16.84 12.03
C ARG A 193 -9.35 18.17 12.09
N GLN A 194 -8.91 18.70 10.95
CA GLN A 194 -8.24 20.02 10.90
C GLN A 194 -9.16 21.13 11.39
N ARG A 195 -10.42 21.13 10.95
CA ARG A 195 -11.42 22.09 11.42
C ARG A 195 -11.66 21.96 12.91
N ASP A 196 -11.79 20.74 13.42
CA ASP A 196 -12.03 20.48 14.83
C ASP A 196 -10.89 21.01 15.70
N ASP A 197 -9.64 20.77 15.29
CA ASP A 197 -8.46 21.33 15.94
C ASP A 197 -8.50 22.86 15.93
N ALA A 198 -8.89 23.49 14.82
CA ALA A 198 -8.95 24.95 14.70
C ALA A 198 -10.10 25.60 15.51
N THR A 199 -11.18 24.87 15.75
CA THR A 199 -12.41 25.40 16.37
C THR A 199 -12.66 24.88 17.79
N GLY A 200 -11.82 23.97 18.28
CA GLY A 200 -11.99 23.33 19.59
C GLY A 200 -13.28 22.51 19.70
N THR A 201 -13.72 21.93 18.59
CA THR A 201 -14.95 21.12 18.50
C THR A 201 -14.66 19.67 18.10
N ASN A 202 -15.70 18.87 17.88
CA ASN A 202 -15.55 17.51 17.33
C ASN A 202 -16.40 17.31 16.06
N VAL A 203 -16.07 16.25 15.31
CA VAL A 203 -16.55 16.00 13.96
C VAL A 203 -18.08 16.00 13.81
N HIS A 204 -18.82 15.76 14.91
CA HIS A 204 -20.27 15.62 14.92
C HIS A 204 -21.04 16.83 15.47
N ARG A 205 -20.36 17.90 15.89
CA ARG A 205 -21.03 18.99 16.63
C ARG A 205 -21.50 20.14 15.76
N TYR A 206 -20.60 20.75 14.99
CA TYR A 206 -20.92 21.93 14.16
C TYR A 206 -20.18 21.85 12.83
N GLY A 207 -20.86 22.28 11.76
CA GLY A 207 -20.26 22.52 10.44
C GLY A 207 -20.15 24.02 10.16
N GLY A 208 -19.42 24.36 9.09
CA GLY A 208 -19.07 25.74 8.74
C GLY A 208 -19.35 26.14 7.28
N ARG A 209 -20.06 25.30 6.52
CA ARG A 209 -20.20 25.45 5.04
C ARG A 209 -18.83 25.46 4.36
N GLU A 210 -17.97 24.56 4.82
CA GLU A 210 -16.58 24.42 4.43
C GLU A 210 -16.48 24.12 2.93
N ARG A 211 -15.50 24.73 2.27
CA ARG A 211 -15.12 24.34 0.91
C ARG A 211 -14.38 23.01 0.98
N LEU A 212 -14.85 22.02 0.22
CA LEU A 212 -14.27 20.67 0.26
C LEU A 212 -12.95 20.66 -0.52
N ALA A 213 -11.86 20.23 0.14
CA ALA A 213 -10.52 20.31 -0.43
C ALA A 213 -10.37 19.55 -1.75
N TYR A 214 -11.06 18.41 -1.90
CA TYR A 214 -10.98 17.57 -3.09
C TYR A 214 -11.64 18.19 -4.34
N LEU A 215 -12.50 19.20 -4.19
CA LEU A 215 -13.20 19.81 -5.34
C LEU A 215 -12.31 20.74 -6.18
N ASP A 216 -11.17 21.18 -5.64
CA ASP A 216 -10.33 22.21 -6.25
C ASP A 216 -9.22 21.65 -7.16
N ILE A 217 -9.27 20.35 -7.47
CA ILE A 217 -8.19 19.65 -8.16
C ILE A 217 -8.57 19.40 -9.61
N ALA A 218 -7.75 19.93 -10.52
CA ALA A 218 -7.89 19.71 -11.95
C ALA A 218 -7.38 18.31 -12.33
N LEU A 219 -7.98 17.70 -13.35
CA LEU A 219 -7.46 16.46 -13.92
C LEU A 219 -6.12 16.75 -14.62
N PRO A 220 -5.03 16.07 -14.26
CA PRO A 220 -3.77 16.19 -14.96
C PRO A 220 -3.91 15.84 -16.45
N GLY A 221 -3.35 16.69 -17.33
CA GLY A 221 -3.48 16.53 -18.79
C GLY A 221 -2.79 15.28 -19.38
N PHE A 222 -2.00 14.54 -18.60
CA PHE A 222 -1.41 13.27 -19.04
C PHE A 222 -2.41 12.11 -18.98
N ILE A 223 -3.50 12.25 -18.23
CA ILE A 223 -4.47 11.18 -18.05
C ILE A 223 -5.29 11.03 -19.32
N VAL A 224 -5.08 9.89 -19.96
CA VAL A 224 -5.92 9.40 -21.05
C VAL A 224 -7.14 8.71 -20.45
N SER A 225 -8.33 8.98 -20.98
CA SER A 225 -9.56 8.27 -20.61
C SER A 225 -10.35 7.96 -21.88
N HIS A 226 -10.99 6.80 -21.90
CA HIS A 226 -11.75 6.31 -23.04
C HIS A 226 -13.18 6.87 -23.07
N ASP A 227 -13.75 7.17 -21.90
CA ASP A 227 -15.09 7.71 -21.78
C ASP A 227 -15.26 8.69 -20.60
N ALA A 228 -16.48 9.22 -20.48
CA ALA A 228 -16.84 10.19 -19.45
C ALA A 228 -16.88 9.59 -18.03
N THR A 229 -17.20 8.30 -17.89
CA THR A 229 -17.23 7.58 -16.61
C THR A 229 -15.81 7.41 -16.09
N GLU A 230 -14.90 6.91 -16.92
CA GLU A 230 -13.49 6.79 -16.60
C GLU A 230 -12.89 8.15 -16.24
N SER A 231 -13.18 9.18 -17.04
CA SER A 231 -12.73 10.56 -16.76
C SER A 231 -13.22 11.09 -15.41
N ALA A 232 -14.44 10.74 -15.02
CA ALA A 232 -15.01 11.16 -13.74
C ALA A 232 -14.34 10.45 -12.56
N ILE A 233 -14.13 9.13 -12.65
CA ILE A 233 -13.44 8.35 -11.62
C ILE A 233 -11.97 8.80 -11.53
N ALA A 234 -11.31 9.04 -12.66
CA ALA A 234 -9.94 9.53 -12.69
C ALA A 234 -9.80 10.88 -11.97
N ARG A 235 -10.75 11.80 -12.20
CA ARG A 235 -10.83 13.07 -11.47
C ARG A 235 -10.93 12.85 -9.96
N GLN A 236 -11.75 11.91 -9.51
CA GLN A 236 -11.88 11.59 -8.08
C GLN A 236 -10.58 11.03 -7.49
N LEU A 237 -9.87 10.16 -8.21
CA LEU A 237 -8.59 9.60 -7.74
C LEU A 237 -7.51 10.68 -7.62
N CYS A 238 -7.37 11.57 -8.61
CA CYS A 238 -6.47 12.70 -8.53
C CYS A 238 -6.86 13.65 -7.39
N ALA A 239 -8.15 13.99 -7.31
CA ALA A 239 -8.67 14.83 -6.25
C ALA A 239 -8.37 14.27 -4.85
N ALA A 240 -8.58 12.97 -4.64
CA ALA A 240 -8.23 12.33 -3.37
C ALA A 240 -6.72 12.37 -3.12
N ALA A 241 -5.89 12.08 -4.12
CA ALA A 241 -4.44 12.07 -3.99
C ALA A 241 -3.87 13.44 -3.55
N GLU A 242 -4.20 14.52 -4.27
CA GLU A 242 -3.61 15.83 -3.94
C GLU A 242 -4.21 16.41 -2.67
N ALA A 243 -5.51 16.20 -2.41
CA ALA A 243 -6.11 16.63 -1.15
C ALA A 243 -5.47 15.90 0.04
N TYR A 244 -5.21 14.59 -0.08
CA TYR A 244 -4.53 13.83 0.97
C TYR A 244 -3.12 14.38 1.23
N ASP A 245 -2.34 14.63 0.17
CA ASP A 245 -1.00 15.20 0.30
C ASP A 245 -0.98 16.63 0.85
N ALA A 246 -2.02 17.42 0.61
CA ALA A 246 -2.15 18.76 1.19
C ALA A 246 -2.53 18.72 2.69
N LEU A 247 -3.35 17.74 3.09
CA LEU A 247 -3.89 17.63 4.45
C LEU A 247 -2.95 16.87 5.41
N MET A 248 -2.36 15.76 4.96
CA MET A 248 -1.60 14.83 5.81
C MET A 248 -0.36 15.43 6.49
N PRO A 249 0.46 16.30 5.86
CA PRO A 249 1.60 16.95 6.53
C PRO A 249 1.20 17.77 7.76
N GLN A 250 -0.05 18.26 7.77
CA GLN A 250 -0.58 19.02 8.89
C GLN A 250 -1.09 18.09 10.00
N LEU A 251 -1.38 16.83 9.71
CA LEU A 251 -1.99 15.87 10.64
C LEU A 251 -1.02 14.78 11.12
N SER A 252 0.15 14.65 10.51
CA SER A 252 1.12 13.60 10.83
C SER A 252 2.55 14.12 10.75
N GLN A 253 3.37 13.77 11.73
CA GLN A 253 4.80 14.12 11.74
C GLN A 253 5.60 13.17 10.84
N GLY A 254 6.48 13.73 10.02
CA GLY A 254 7.36 12.94 9.14
C GLY A 254 6.67 12.41 7.87
N TYR A 255 5.44 12.84 7.59
CA TYR A 255 4.80 12.52 6.31
C TYR A 255 5.49 13.23 5.15
N ALA A 256 5.77 12.49 4.08
CA ALA A 256 6.27 13.02 2.82
C ALA A 256 5.22 12.79 1.72
N PRO A 257 4.91 13.81 0.91
CA PRO A 257 3.97 13.70 -0.20
C PRO A 257 4.30 12.54 -1.16
N ARG A 258 3.28 11.87 -1.69
CA ARG A 258 3.45 10.71 -2.61
C ARG A 258 2.69 10.81 -3.94
N THR A 259 1.94 11.89 -4.17
CA THR A 259 1.18 12.13 -5.41
C THR A 259 2.08 12.08 -6.64
N GLY A 260 3.30 12.64 -6.58
CA GLY A 260 4.24 12.58 -7.69
C GLY A 260 4.56 11.13 -8.11
N ILE A 261 4.81 10.25 -7.14
CA ILE A 261 5.08 8.83 -7.37
C ILE A 261 3.83 8.14 -7.94
N PHE A 262 2.65 8.44 -7.38
CA PHE A 262 1.39 7.89 -7.89
C PHE A 262 1.12 8.27 -9.35
N TYR A 263 1.42 9.52 -9.75
CA TYR A 263 1.30 9.96 -11.14
C TYR A 263 2.35 9.33 -12.06
N GLU A 264 3.56 9.09 -11.56
CA GLU A 264 4.57 8.30 -12.29
C GLU A 264 4.10 6.86 -12.51
N LEU A 265 3.52 6.22 -11.50
CA LEU A 265 2.91 4.88 -11.63
C LEU A 265 1.81 4.88 -12.68
N TRP A 266 0.91 5.88 -12.63
CA TRP A 266 -0.19 6.01 -13.58
C TRP A 266 0.31 6.04 -15.02
N ARG A 267 1.27 6.92 -15.32
CA ARG A 267 1.87 7.00 -16.66
C ARG A 267 2.52 5.69 -17.06
N CYS A 268 3.23 5.05 -16.14
CA CYS A 268 3.88 3.77 -16.41
C CYS A 268 2.83 2.70 -16.75
N TYR A 269 1.77 2.56 -15.96
CA TYR A 269 0.71 1.59 -16.23
C TYR A 269 -0.01 1.88 -17.55
N GLN A 270 -0.33 3.14 -17.86
CA GLN A 270 -0.93 3.50 -19.14
C GLN A 270 -0.03 3.12 -20.31
N ALA A 271 1.27 3.41 -20.23
CA ALA A 271 2.24 3.06 -21.26
C ALA A 271 2.34 1.54 -21.47
N GLU A 272 2.49 0.77 -20.38
CA GLU A 272 2.62 -0.70 -20.46
C GLU A 272 1.32 -1.39 -20.93
N LEU A 273 0.17 -0.76 -20.71
CA LEU A 273 -1.14 -1.23 -21.21
C LEU A 273 -1.48 -0.73 -22.62
N GLY A 274 -0.62 0.10 -23.24
CA GLY A 274 -0.87 0.68 -24.56
C GLY A 274 -1.99 1.73 -24.59
N ILE A 275 -2.30 2.35 -23.44
CA ILE A 275 -3.29 3.42 -23.30
C ILE A 275 -2.59 4.74 -23.65
N CYS A 276 -2.65 5.13 -24.92
CA CYS A 276 -2.04 6.36 -25.43
C CYS A 276 -3.10 7.42 -25.79
N GLN A 277 -2.71 8.70 -25.74
CA GLN A 277 -3.54 9.77 -26.32
C GLN A 277 -3.68 9.50 -27.83
N ALA A 278 -4.93 9.50 -28.31
CA ALA A 278 -5.26 9.39 -29.72
C ALA A 278 -4.85 10.66 -30.49
#